data_AF-B7PVW3-F1
#
_entry.id   AF-B7PVW3-F1
#
_cell.length_a   1.000
_cell.length_b   1.000
_cell.length_c   1.000
_cell.angle_alpha   90.00
_cell.angle_beta   90.00
_cell.angle_gamma   90.00
#
_symmetry.space_group_name_H-M   'P 1'
#
loop_
_entity.id
_entity.type
_entity.pdbx_description
1 polymer ?
#
loop_
_entity_poly.entity_id
_entity_poly.type
_entity_poly.pdbx_seq_one_letter_code
_entity_poly.pdbx_strand_id
1 'polypeptide(L)'
;MFGFKDHLLESSGLQQSQFVKRFQACKSIDEVLLFAFAGKQMKPSELVACLDALVKVQYRILSSFQWAYYDSELTLWIQADVNSDTEDSFRSLHRHPSFLDLLREIDTNTKHFSPGEVVDALHALLKLFVDREHDVLVRLQEKALQTCGELNLASLGKLSEASNFLKRGGFIVNSLICSLLQESFEAVPLSADSYRDLALVLFNVAYFLSPEYIDTILGKAATILCSSSSDVSPSDTVSFIVAGGRFSTKDPQVVAPFLEHLVRNVSSLSVHQLSSLVRIARFGKFEDSRLKEAVREQALARIERGLLRTSDVVSLVSIFDVVGWTDGLRREFSDLLKIHMLDLDALLIKHMANSSFLTDPAEKNLTYLFANRWFEKLPDVCSSVSALMVLVQLYGRTSIIPKQAQTALEERLVQELKFGQLAMQPDRAVACCNFLFRFGNQKSKEYSLRLLDDMKLQLTPVRIYKLLRSVKFQPEFALSRRGRLFGD
;
A
#
# COMPACT_ATOMS: atom_id res chain seq x y z
N MET A 1 -23.17 -5.13 -19.54
CA MET A 1 -24.17 -4.10 -19.16
C MET A 1 -23.98 -3.87 -17.67
N PHE A 2 -23.27 -2.79 -17.30
CA PHE A 2 -22.81 -2.57 -15.94
C PHE A 2 -23.96 -2.08 -15.05
N GLY A 3 -24.27 -2.83 -14.00
CA GLY A 3 -25.18 -2.40 -12.95
C GLY A 3 -24.56 -1.23 -12.18
N PHE A 4 -24.93 -0.02 -12.57
CA PHE A 4 -24.83 1.18 -11.74
C PHE A 4 -25.71 0.98 -10.50
N LYS A 5 -25.13 0.51 -9.40
CA LYS A 5 -25.66 0.76 -8.06
C LYS A 5 -24.52 1.05 -7.09
N ASP A 6 -24.51 2.32 -6.70
CA ASP A 6 -24.23 2.81 -5.35
C ASP A 6 -22.82 2.67 -4.79
N HIS A 7 -22.03 3.71 -5.08
CA HIS A 7 -21.34 4.45 -4.01
C HIS A 7 -21.52 5.95 -4.26
N LEU A 8 -22.75 6.43 -4.02
CA LEU A 8 -22.90 7.76 -3.45
C LEU A 8 -22.26 7.67 -2.05
N LEU A 9 -21.05 8.20 -1.91
CA LEU A 9 -20.57 8.65 -0.62
C LEU A 9 -21.62 9.64 -0.11
N GLU A 10 -22.45 9.21 0.83
CA GLU A 10 -23.29 10.09 1.63
C GLU A 10 -22.35 11.08 2.32
N SER A 11 -22.24 12.27 1.74
CA SER A 11 -21.76 13.42 2.46
C SER A 11 -22.79 13.74 3.53
N SER A 12 -22.37 13.70 4.78
CA SER A 12 -23.04 14.28 5.94
C SER A 12 -23.82 15.54 5.57
N GLY A 13 -25.05 15.64 6.09
CA GLY A 13 -26.10 16.57 5.67
C GLY A 13 -25.82 18.07 5.83
N LEU A 14 -24.90 18.60 5.04
CA LEU A 14 -24.72 20.03 4.80
C LEU A 14 -25.44 20.41 3.50
N GLN A 15 -26.18 21.53 3.52
CA GLN A 15 -26.78 22.10 2.31
C GLN A 15 -25.71 22.34 1.24
N GLN A 16 -25.58 21.41 0.29
CA GLN A 16 -24.61 21.53 -0.80
C GLN A 16 -25.01 22.69 -1.71
N SER A 17 -24.08 23.64 -1.90
CA SER A 17 -24.27 24.75 -2.83
C SER A 17 -24.52 24.20 -4.26
N GLN A 18 -25.29 24.92 -5.07
CA GLN A 18 -25.54 24.56 -6.48
C GLN A 18 -24.24 24.39 -7.28
N PHE A 19 -23.16 25.03 -6.82
CA PHE A 19 -21.84 24.95 -7.41
C PHE A 19 -21.18 23.57 -7.20
N VAL A 20 -21.20 23.01 -5.99
CA VAL A 20 -20.65 21.66 -5.72
C VAL A 20 -21.39 20.58 -6.52
N LYS A 21 -22.71 20.71 -6.67
CA LYS A 21 -23.53 19.79 -7.49
C LYS A 21 -23.15 19.81 -8.97
N ARG A 22 -22.70 20.96 -9.50
CA ARG A 22 -22.25 21.08 -10.89
C ARG A 22 -20.94 20.33 -11.13
N PHE A 23 -19.99 20.43 -10.21
CA PHE A 23 -18.74 19.67 -10.31
C PHE A 23 -18.94 18.16 -10.19
N GLN A 24 -19.88 17.71 -9.35
CA GLN A 24 -20.24 16.29 -9.26
C GLN A 24 -20.80 15.71 -10.58
N ALA A 25 -21.39 16.54 -11.43
CA ALA A 25 -21.93 16.13 -12.72
C ALA A 25 -20.87 16.04 -13.85
N CYS A 26 -19.66 16.56 -13.62
CA CYS A 26 -18.60 16.55 -14.61
C CYS A 26 -18.11 15.12 -14.90
N LYS A 27 -17.81 14.85 -16.16
CA LYS A 27 -17.34 13.56 -16.66
C LYS A 27 -15.94 13.63 -17.25
N SER A 28 -15.40 14.83 -17.47
CA SER A 28 -14.05 15.05 -18.01
C SER A 28 -13.30 16.14 -17.25
N ILE A 29 -11.98 16.13 -17.40
CA ILE A 29 -11.08 17.17 -16.84
C ILE A 29 -11.41 18.53 -17.44
N ASP A 30 -11.63 18.59 -18.74
CA ASP A 30 -11.92 19.83 -19.46
C ASP A 30 -13.21 20.47 -18.98
N GLU A 31 -14.26 19.68 -18.71
CA GLU A 31 -15.50 20.19 -18.13
C GLU A 31 -15.25 20.82 -16.74
N VAL A 32 -14.50 20.14 -15.86
CA VAL A 32 -14.18 20.66 -14.52
C VAL A 32 -13.41 21.97 -14.62
N LEU A 33 -12.34 22.01 -15.42
CA LEU A 33 -11.49 23.19 -15.56
C LEU A 33 -12.23 24.36 -16.24
N LEU A 34 -13.10 24.07 -17.21
CA LEU A 34 -13.91 25.10 -17.87
C LEU A 34 -14.91 25.72 -16.90
N PHE A 35 -15.52 24.94 -16.00
CA PHE A 35 -16.42 25.48 -14.99
C PHE A 35 -15.71 26.26 -13.89
N ALA A 36 -14.49 25.86 -13.51
CA ALA A 36 -13.70 26.55 -12.50
C ALA A 36 -13.40 28.02 -12.88
N PHE A 37 -13.20 28.31 -14.17
CA PHE A 37 -12.84 29.64 -14.65
C PHE A 37 -13.93 30.33 -15.49
N ALA A 38 -15.17 29.82 -15.47
CA ALA A 38 -16.30 30.42 -16.19
C ALA A 38 -16.82 31.75 -15.58
N GLY A 39 -16.33 32.20 -14.42
CA GLY A 39 -16.58 33.55 -13.89
C GLY A 39 -16.21 33.77 -12.41
N LYS A 40 -15.77 35.00 -12.07
CA LYS A 40 -15.32 35.54 -10.75
C LYS A 40 -14.23 34.71 -10.02
N GLN A 41 -13.54 35.34 -9.05
CA GLN A 41 -12.61 34.65 -8.15
C GLN A 41 -13.35 33.58 -7.33
N MET A 42 -12.77 32.39 -7.24
CA MET A 42 -13.31 31.26 -6.48
C MET A 42 -12.98 31.41 -4.99
N LYS A 43 -13.92 31.01 -4.13
CA LYS A 43 -13.69 30.89 -2.68
C LYS A 43 -12.85 29.63 -2.37
N PRO A 44 -12.18 29.56 -1.20
CA PRO A 44 -11.45 28.37 -0.76
C PRO A 44 -12.22 27.06 -0.88
N SER A 45 -13.46 27.00 -0.40
CA SER A 45 -14.32 25.82 -0.52
C SER A 45 -14.67 25.42 -1.96
N GLU A 46 -14.71 26.39 -2.87
CA GLU A 46 -14.96 26.17 -4.31
C GLU A 46 -13.71 25.61 -4.99
N LEU A 47 -12.52 26.05 -4.59
CA LEU A 47 -11.23 25.51 -5.03
C LEU A 47 -11.07 24.05 -4.59
N VAL A 48 -11.38 23.74 -3.33
CA VAL A 48 -11.35 22.36 -2.81
C VAL A 48 -12.33 21.47 -3.59
N ALA A 49 -13.56 21.94 -3.80
CA ALA A 49 -14.56 21.17 -4.57
C ALA A 49 -14.13 20.92 -6.03
N CYS A 50 -13.43 21.87 -6.65
CA CYS A 50 -12.84 21.71 -7.99
C CYS A 50 -11.76 20.62 -7.99
N LEU A 51 -10.83 20.65 -7.03
CA LEU A 51 -9.79 19.63 -6.88
C LEU A 51 -10.38 18.24 -6.65
N ASP A 52 -11.36 18.11 -5.76
CA ASP A 52 -12.07 16.84 -5.51
C ASP A 52 -12.72 16.27 -6.78
N ALA A 53 -13.27 17.14 -7.63
CA ALA A 53 -13.87 16.72 -8.89
C ALA A 53 -12.82 16.22 -9.89
N LEU A 54 -11.67 16.90 -9.98
CA LEU A 54 -10.54 16.44 -10.78
C LEU A 54 -10.03 15.07 -10.31
N VAL A 55 -9.88 14.87 -8.98
CA VAL A 55 -9.47 13.58 -8.40
C VAL A 55 -10.47 12.50 -8.79
N LYS A 56 -11.77 12.74 -8.62
CA LYS A 56 -12.82 11.78 -8.97
C LYS A 56 -12.80 11.38 -10.45
N VAL A 57 -12.62 12.33 -11.35
CA VAL A 57 -12.54 12.04 -12.80
C VAL A 57 -11.29 11.20 -13.09
N GLN A 58 -10.13 11.59 -12.55
CA GLN A 58 -8.88 10.87 -12.78
C GLN A 58 -8.92 9.45 -12.21
N TYR A 59 -9.38 9.27 -10.97
CA TYR A 59 -9.44 7.95 -10.34
C TYR A 59 -10.52 7.04 -10.95
N ARG A 60 -11.53 7.60 -11.61
CA ARG A 60 -12.44 6.82 -12.46
C ARG A 60 -11.73 6.23 -13.69
N ILE A 61 -10.81 6.98 -14.30
CA ILE A 61 -9.99 6.49 -15.40
C ILE A 61 -9.02 5.42 -14.87
N LEU A 62 -8.32 5.71 -13.76
CA LEU A 62 -7.39 4.75 -13.16
C LEU A 62 -8.07 3.44 -12.76
N SER A 63 -9.26 3.52 -12.17
CA SER A 63 -10.01 2.33 -11.77
C SER A 63 -10.54 1.51 -12.95
N SER A 64 -10.36 1.94 -14.21
CA SER A 64 -10.71 1.16 -15.40
C SER A 64 -9.61 0.19 -15.85
N PHE A 65 -8.36 0.38 -15.41
CA PHE A 65 -7.25 -0.49 -15.80
C PHE A 65 -7.34 -1.88 -15.16
N GLN A 66 -6.80 -2.90 -15.84
CA GLN A 66 -6.81 -4.29 -15.37
C GLN A 66 -6.02 -4.48 -14.07
N TRP A 67 -4.96 -3.70 -13.87
CA TRP A 67 -4.11 -3.77 -12.68
C TRP A 67 -4.70 -3.07 -11.45
N ALA A 68 -5.73 -2.25 -11.61
CA ALA A 68 -6.22 -1.39 -10.54
C ALA A 68 -6.99 -2.19 -9.47
N TYR A 69 -6.65 -1.96 -8.20
CA TYR A 69 -7.50 -2.25 -7.06
C TYR A 69 -8.61 -1.19 -6.98
N TYR A 70 -9.67 -1.42 -7.75
CA TYR A 70 -10.75 -0.46 -8.01
C TYR A 70 -11.72 -0.23 -6.84
N ASP A 71 -11.62 -1.05 -5.81
CA ASP A 71 -12.45 -1.09 -4.60
C ASP A 71 -11.85 -0.29 -3.44
N SER A 72 -10.59 0.16 -3.56
CA SER A 72 -9.86 0.89 -2.53
C SER A 72 -9.09 2.06 -3.13
N GLU A 73 -9.59 3.26 -2.92
CA GLU A 73 -8.97 4.49 -3.44
C GLU A 73 -7.54 4.69 -2.92
N LEU A 74 -7.28 4.38 -1.64
CA LEU A 74 -5.93 4.42 -1.05
C LEU A 74 -5.00 3.41 -1.72
N THR A 75 -5.47 2.18 -1.93
CA THR A 75 -4.64 1.15 -2.59
C THR A 75 -4.36 1.54 -4.04
N LEU A 76 -5.34 2.08 -4.75
CA LEU A 76 -5.17 2.60 -6.10
C LEU A 76 -4.18 3.77 -6.14
N TRP A 77 -4.23 4.67 -5.15
CA TRP A 77 -3.25 5.76 -5.03
C TRP A 77 -1.83 5.23 -4.83
N ILE A 78 -1.64 4.23 -3.96
CA ILE A 78 -0.34 3.57 -3.77
C ILE A 78 0.14 2.94 -5.09
N GLN A 79 -0.75 2.27 -5.84
CA GLN A 79 -0.39 1.69 -7.15
C GLN A 79 0.04 2.76 -8.14
N ALA A 80 -0.74 3.84 -8.22
CA ALA A 80 -0.47 4.96 -9.12
C ALA A 80 0.86 5.67 -8.81
N ASP A 81 1.24 5.79 -7.53
CA ASP A 81 2.49 6.46 -7.12
C ASP A 81 3.76 5.69 -7.48
N VAL A 82 3.66 4.36 -7.59
CA VAL A 82 4.82 3.51 -7.91
C VAL A 82 4.85 3.04 -9.37
N ASN A 83 3.75 3.21 -10.12
CA ASN A 83 3.63 2.76 -11.49
C ASN A 83 3.96 3.90 -12.47
N SER A 84 4.97 3.70 -13.31
CA SER A 84 5.35 4.70 -14.31
C SER A 84 4.29 4.93 -15.38
N ASP A 85 3.44 3.94 -15.68
CA ASP A 85 2.36 4.09 -16.68
C ASP A 85 1.33 5.15 -16.25
N THR A 86 1.27 5.46 -14.96
CA THR A 86 0.33 6.45 -14.43
C THR A 86 0.78 7.88 -14.73
N GLU A 87 2.06 8.14 -14.93
CA GLU A 87 2.57 9.48 -15.25
C GLU A 87 1.92 10.06 -16.51
N ASP A 88 1.73 9.23 -17.54
CA ASP A 88 1.10 9.64 -18.80
C ASP A 88 -0.37 10.06 -18.60
N SER A 89 -1.06 9.48 -17.61
CA SER A 89 -2.47 9.80 -17.31
C SER A 89 -2.66 11.18 -16.66
N PHE A 90 -1.63 11.68 -15.97
CA PHE A 90 -1.67 13.00 -15.32
C PHE A 90 -0.95 14.10 -16.11
N ARG A 91 -0.08 13.74 -17.06
CA ARG A 91 0.72 14.69 -17.86
C ARG A 91 -0.13 15.73 -18.60
N SER A 92 -1.30 15.34 -19.12
CA SER A 92 -2.22 16.27 -19.81
C SER A 92 -2.78 17.32 -18.84
N LEU A 93 -3.21 16.90 -17.66
CA LEU A 93 -3.71 17.78 -16.59
C LEU A 93 -2.63 18.78 -16.16
N HIS A 94 -1.42 18.29 -15.86
CA HIS A 94 -0.33 19.14 -15.36
C HIS A 94 0.13 20.20 -16.35
N ARG A 95 -0.07 19.97 -17.65
CA ARG A 95 0.27 20.94 -18.72
C ARG A 95 -0.91 21.83 -19.10
N HIS A 96 -2.11 21.57 -18.56
CA HIS A 96 -3.29 22.34 -18.92
C HIS A 96 -3.22 23.76 -18.31
N PRO A 97 -3.33 24.84 -19.11
CA PRO A 97 -3.21 26.22 -18.61
C PRO A 97 -4.14 26.54 -17.44
N SER A 98 -5.41 26.15 -17.54
CA SER A 98 -6.39 26.35 -16.46
C SER A 98 -6.06 25.57 -15.18
N PHE A 99 -5.34 24.45 -15.26
CA PHE A 99 -4.88 23.76 -14.06
C PHE A 99 -3.73 24.52 -13.41
N LEU A 100 -2.80 25.07 -14.20
CA LEU A 100 -1.76 25.95 -13.68
C LEU A 100 -2.33 27.23 -13.04
N ASP A 101 -3.37 27.80 -13.63
CA ASP A 101 -4.10 28.93 -13.04
C ASP A 101 -4.80 28.53 -11.73
N LEU A 102 -5.34 27.31 -11.65
CA LEU A 102 -5.93 26.77 -10.41
C LEU A 102 -4.89 26.67 -9.29
N LEU A 103 -3.68 26.19 -9.60
CA LEU A 103 -2.58 26.13 -8.63
C LEU A 103 -2.20 27.52 -8.12
N ARG A 104 -2.15 28.54 -9.00
CA ARG A 104 -1.88 29.93 -8.61
C ARG A 104 -2.99 30.53 -7.75
N GLU A 105 -4.24 30.21 -8.05
CA GLU A 105 -5.39 30.70 -7.29
C GLU A 105 -5.39 30.09 -5.87
N ILE A 106 -5.10 28.80 -5.74
CA ILE A 106 -4.93 28.13 -4.44
C ILE A 106 -3.78 28.76 -3.66
N ASP A 107 -2.65 28.98 -4.31
CA ASP A 107 -1.47 29.59 -3.70
C ASP A 107 -1.76 31.00 -3.14
N THR A 108 -2.48 31.81 -3.92
CA THR A 108 -2.89 33.17 -3.53
C THR A 108 -3.87 33.15 -2.36
N ASN A 109 -4.78 32.18 -2.34
CA ASN A 109 -5.84 32.10 -1.34
C ASN A 109 -5.46 31.28 -0.09
N THR A 110 -4.29 30.64 -0.04
CA THR A 110 -3.90 29.69 1.04
C THR A 110 -4.11 30.24 2.45
N LYS A 111 -3.93 31.55 2.66
CA LYS A 111 -4.13 32.21 3.97
C LYS A 111 -5.60 32.24 4.44
N HIS A 112 -6.55 32.12 3.51
CA HIS A 112 -7.98 32.20 3.76
C HIS A 112 -8.64 30.83 3.91
N PHE A 113 -7.89 29.74 3.71
CA PHE A 113 -8.39 28.39 3.92
C PHE A 113 -8.55 28.12 5.42
N SER A 114 -9.66 27.50 5.79
CA SER A 114 -9.81 26.87 7.10
C SER A 114 -8.84 25.67 7.25
N PRO A 115 -8.52 25.24 8.48
CA PRO A 115 -7.63 24.10 8.70
C PRO A 115 -8.03 22.83 7.93
N GLY A 116 -9.34 22.53 7.88
CA GLY A 116 -9.86 21.39 7.11
C GLY A 116 -9.66 21.54 5.61
N GLU A 117 -9.97 22.72 5.04
CA GLU A 117 -9.78 23.00 3.62
C GLU A 117 -8.30 22.92 3.20
N VAL A 118 -7.37 23.34 4.08
CA VAL A 118 -5.93 23.19 3.82
C VAL A 118 -5.56 21.72 3.63
N VAL A 119 -6.04 20.85 4.51
CA VAL A 119 -5.79 19.40 4.42
C VAL A 119 -6.45 18.80 3.17
N ASP A 120 -7.69 19.19 2.87
CA ASP A 120 -8.42 18.69 1.70
C ASP A 120 -7.70 19.07 0.40
N ALA A 121 -7.26 20.33 0.28
CA ALA A 121 -6.49 20.78 -0.88
C ALA A 121 -5.12 20.06 -0.99
N LEU A 122 -4.40 19.93 0.12
CA LEU A 122 -3.12 19.20 0.18
C LEU A 122 -3.30 17.75 -0.29
N HIS A 123 -4.29 17.06 0.26
CA HIS A 123 -4.59 15.66 -0.05
C HIS A 123 -4.98 15.49 -1.52
N ALA A 124 -5.87 16.35 -2.03
CA ALA A 124 -6.30 16.30 -3.42
C ALA A 124 -5.16 16.58 -4.41
N LEU A 125 -4.31 17.58 -4.14
CA LEU A 125 -3.16 17.89 -5.01
C LEU A 125 -2.13 16.77 -5.06
N LEU A 126 -1.89 16.08 -3.93
CA LEU A 126 -1.03 14.89 -3.91
C LEU A 126 -1.64 13.72 -4.68
N LYS A 127 -2.96 13.51 -4.60
CA LYS A 127 -3.69 12.53 -5.44
C LYS A 127 -3.68 12.88 -6.92
N LEU A 128 -3.61 14.17 -7.25
CA LEU A 128 -3.42 14.64 -8.61
C LEU A 128 -1.96 14.61 -9.06
N PHE A 129 -1.04 14.05 -8.27
CA PHE A 129 0.38 13.93 -8.58
C PHE A 129 1.07 15.26 -8.90
N VAL A 130 0.64 16.35 -8.26
CA VAL A 130 1.42 17.60 -8.30
C VAL A 130 2.77 17.35 -7.64
N ASP A 131 3.84 17.89 -8.24
CA ASP A 131 5.20 17.68 -7.76
C ASP A 131 5.30 18.03 -6.27
N ARG A 132 5.80 17.11 -5.46
CA ARG A 132 5.94 17.24 -4.01
C ARG A 132 6.80 18.45 -3.59
N GLU A 133 7.61 18.98 -4.49
CA GLU A 133 8.45 20.17 -4.29
C GLU A 133 7.80 21.45 -4.83
N HIS A 134 6.61 21.37 -5.41
CA HIS A 134 5.87 22.53 -5.91
C HIS A 134 5.47 23.47 -4.76
N ASP A 135 5.69 24.77 -4.94
CA ASP A 135 5.49 25.81 -3.91
C ASP A 135 4.12 25.72 -3.21
N VAL A 136 3.03 25.53 -3.95
CA VAL A 136 1.68 25.41 -3.39
C VAL A 136 1.56 24.24 -2.38
N LEU A 137 2.18 23.09 -2.66
CA LEU A 137 2.15 21.93 -1.77
C LEU A 137 2.98 22.21 -0.52
N VAL A 138 4.15 22.85 -0.67
CA VAL A 138 4.99 23.25 0.46
C VAL A 138 4.24 24.21 1.39
N ARG A 139 3.57 25.24 0.84
CA ARG A 139 2.80 26.20 1.64
C ARG A 139 1.60 25.58 2.33
N LEU A 140 0.87 24.70 1.64
CA LEU A 140 -0.24 23.95 2.25
C LEU A 140 0.26 23.03 3.37
N GLN A 141 1.42 22.37 3.18
CA GLN A 141 2.05 21.55 4.22
C GLN A 141 2.46 22.39 5.44
N GLU A 142 3.12 23.53 5.24
CA GLU A 142 3.50 24.46 6.31
C GLU A 142 2.28 24.95 7.08
N LYS A 143 1.21 25.32 6.37
CA LYS A 143 -0.04 25.76 6.98
C LYS A 143 -0.71 24.64 7.76
N ALA A 144 -0.76 23.42 7.20
CA ALA A 144 -1.33 22.25 7.87
C ALA A 144 -0.59 21.94 9.18
N LEU A 145 0.73 22.09 9.22
CA LEU A 145 1.53 21.93 10.44
C LEU A 145 1.17 22.98 11.50
N GLN A 146 0.93 24.24 11.09
CA GLN A 146 0.57 25.32 12.02
C GLN A 146 -0.82 25.16 12.63
N THR A 147 -1.76 24.57 11.88
CA THR A 147 -3.17 24.46 12.29
C THR A 147 -3.59 23.04 12.64
N CYS A 148 -2.64 22.10 12.77
CA CYS A 148 -2.93 20.68 12.99
C CYS A 148 -3.74 20.41 14.28
N GLY A 149 -3.50 21.18 15.34
CA GLY A 149 -4.22 21.05 16.62
C GLY A 149 -5.69 21.47 16.57
N GLU A 150 -6.12 22.11 15.47
CA GLU A 150 -7.51 22.51 15.23
C GLU A 150 -8.28 21.47 14.40
N LEU A 151 -7.62 20.39 13.96
CA LEU A 151 -8.21 19.39 13.08
C LEU A 151 -9.09 18.40 13.85
N ASN A 152 -10.23 18.06 13.27
CA ASN A 152 -11.03 16.92 13.72
C ASN A 152 -10.42 15.58 13.24
N LEU A 153 -10.96 14.47 13.73
CA LEU A 153 -10.43 13.14 13.42
C LEU A 153 -10.49 12.80 11.92
N ALA A 154 -11.53 13.22 11.20
CA ALA A 154 -11.65 13.02 9.76
C ALA A 154 -10.52 13.72 8.98
N SER A 155 -10.26 14.99 9.29
CA SER A 155 -9.17 15.76 8.70
C SER A 155 -7.80 15.21 9.10
N LEU A 156 -7.62 14.75 10.34
CA LEU A 156 -6.41 14.03 10.76
C LEU A 156 -6.21 12.73 9.96
N GLY A 157 -7.30 12.00 9.66
CA GLY A 157 -7.28 10.83 8.79
C GLY A 157 -6.73 11.15 7.41
N LYS A 158 -7.27 12.19 6.74
CA LYS A 158 -6.76 12.63 5.43
C LYS A 158 -5.31 13.13 5.49
N LEU A 159 -4.95 13.86 6.54
CA LEU A 159 -3.57 14.34 6.72
C LEU A 159 -2.59 13.19 6.94
N SER A 160 -3.01 12.14 7.67
CA SER A 160 -2.21 10.91 7.86
C SER A 160 -2.05 10.09 6.58
N GLU A 161 -3.03 10.14 5.69
CA GLU A 161 -2.90 9.54 4.36
C GLU A 161 -1.91 10.37 3.52
N ALA A 162 -2.10 11.69 3.47
CA ALA A 162 -1.26 12.63 2.72
C ALA A 162 0.22 12.59 3.16
N SER A 163 0.49 12.52 4.47
CA SER A 163 1.84 12.48 5.03
C SER A 163 2.66 11.31 4.48
N ASN A 164 2.03 10.16 4.22
CA ASN A 164 2.69 8.98 3.64
C ASN A 164 3.18 9.21 2.20
N PHE A 165 2.69 10.25 1.52
CA PHE A 165 3.10 10.64 0.15
C PHE A 165 4.01 11.88 0.12
N LEU A 166 4.32 12.51 1.26
CA LEU A 166 5.15 13.72 1.38
C LEU A 166 6.67 13.43 1.53
N LYS A 167 7.15 12.24 1.16
CA LYS A 167 8.56 11.81 1.33
C LYS A 167 9.07 12.09 2.77
N ARG A 168 10.13 12.90 2.91
CA ARG A 168 10.74 13.24 4.22
C ARG A 168 9.88 14.17 5.07
N GLY A 169 9.07 15.03 4.44
CA GLY A 169 8.16 15.94 5.14
C GLY A 169 7.06 15.20 5.92
N GLY A 170 6.71 14.00 5.44
CA GLY A 170 5.72 13.12 6.07
C GLY A 170 6.06 12.67 7.48
N PHE A 171 7.35 12.51 7.81
CA PHE A 171 7.75 12.02 9.14
C PHE A 171 7.33 12.98 10.26
N ILE A 172 7.58 14.28 10.08
CA ILE A 172 7.24 15.32 11.06
C ILE A 172 5.72 15.39 11.24
N VAL A 173 4.98 15.36 10.13
CA VAL A 173 3.52 15.36 10.13
C VAL A 173 2.98 14.13 10.87
N ASN A 174 3.49 12.94 10.58
CA ASN A 174 3.07 11.71 11.26
C ASN A 174 3.37 11.72 12.76
N SER A 175 4.54 12.19 13.18
CA SER A 175 4.86 12.32 14.60
C SER A 175 3.88 13.23 15.34
N LEU A 176 3.50 14.35 14.72
CA LEU A 176 2.55 15.30 15.27
C LEU A 176 1.13 14.71 15.35
N ILE A 177 0.70 13.99 14.30
CA ILE A 177 -0.57 13.26 14.31
C ILE A 177 -0.60 12.23 15.43
N CYS A 178 0.51 11.50 15.68
CA CYS A 178 0.59 10.55 16.78
C CYS A 178 0.40 11.23 18.15
N SER A 179 1.01 12.41 18.37
CA SER A 179 0.82 13.19 19.60
C SER A 179 -0.62 13.67 19.75
N LEU A 180 -1.21 14.23 18.70
CA LEU A 180 -2.61 14.69 18.71
C LEU A 180 -3.60 13.54 18.89
N LEU A 181 -3.30 12.37 18.32
CA LEU A 181 -4.08 11.17 18.52
C LEU A 181 -4.05 10.77 19.99
N GLN A 182 -2.89 10.78 20.65
CA GLN A 182 -2.79 10.50 22.09
C GLN A 182 -3.67 11.44 22.93
N GLU A 183 -3.58 12.74 22.69
CA GLU A 183 -4.39 13.75 23.39
C GLU A 183 -5.89 13.59 23.12
N SER A 184 -6.28 13.43 21.87
CA SER A 184 -7.69 13.32 21.45
C SER A 184 -8.33 12.01 21.91
N PHE A 185 -7.55 10.92 21.90
CA PHE A 185 -7.99 9.58 22.27
C PHE A 185 -8.20 9.42 23.77
N GLU A 186 -7.50 10.21 24.59
CA GLU A 186 -7.70 10.27 26.04
C GLU A 186 -8.90 11.14 26.44
N ALA A 187 -9.18 12.20 25.68
CA ALA A 187 -10.16 13.23 26.05
C ALA A 187 -11.64 12.92 25.71
N VAL A 188 -11.93 12.08 24.69
CA VAL A 188 -13.30 11.91 24.16
C VAL A 188 -13.70 10.44 24.00
N PRO A 189 -14.91 10.02 24.43
CA PRO A 189 -15.42 8.70 24.11
C PRO A 189 -15.67 8.56 22.59
N LEU A 190 -15.21 7.45 22.01
CA LEU A 190 -15.41 7.18 20.58
C LEU A 190 -16.90 6.93 20.30
N SER A 191 -17.44 7.63 19.30
CA SER A 191 -18.74 7.33 18.70
C SER A 191 -18.58 6.36 17.52
N ALA A 192 -19.69 5.78 17.05
CA ALA A 192 -19.70 4.98 15.83
C ALA A 192 -19.24 5.79 14.60
N ASP A 193 -19.59 7.07 14.53
CA ASP A 193 -19.17 7.98 13.45
C ASP A 193 -17.64 8.12 13.38
N SER A 194 -16.95 8.08 14.53
CA SER A 194 -15.49 8.17 14.62
C SER A 194 -14.77 6.88 14.26
N TYR A 195 -15.48 5.75 14.08
CA TYR A 195 -14.86 4.44 13.82
C TYR A 195 -14.07 4.43 12.50
N ARG A 196 -14.68 4.95 11.43
CA ARG A 196 -14.05 5.04 10.11
C ARG A 196 -12.81 5.92 10.14
N ASP A 197 -12.93 7.11 10.70
CA ASP A 197 -11.84 8.08 10.74
C ASP A 197 -10.68 7.56 11.60
N LEU A 198 -10.98 6.91 12.72
CA LEU A 198 -9.96 6.26 13.55
C LEU A 198 -9.27 5.10 12.81
N ALA A 199 -10.04 4.28 12.07
CA ALA A 199 -9.48 3.19 11.26
C ALA A 199 -8.46 3.74 10.24
N LEU A 200 -8.81 4.84 9.57
CA LEU A 200 -7.96 5.51 8.60
C LEU A 200 -6.70 6.09 9.24
N VAL A 201 -6.83 6.81 10.36
CA VAL A 201 -5.68 7.34 11.11
C VAL A 201 -4.76 6.20 11.52
N LEU A 202 -5.30 5.19 12.23
CA LEU A 202 -4.51 4.09 12.75
C LEU A 202 -3.81 3.31 11.63
N PHE A 203 -4.49 3.04 10.51
CA PHE A 203 -3.91 2.34 9.37
C PHE A 203 -2.65 3.04 8.84
N ASN A 204 -2.65 4.37 8.83
CA ASN A 204 -1.55 5.18 8.31
C ASN A 204 -0.43 5.43 9.32
N VAL A 205 -0.75 5.56 10.62
CA VAL A 205 0.24 5.95 11.64
C VAL A 205 0.69 4.83 12.58
N ALA A 206 0.10 3.64 12.53
CA ALA A 206 0.39 2.55 13.48
C ALA A 206 1.88 2.19 13.57
N TYR A 207 2.66 2.34 12.50
CA TYR A 207 4.10 2.09 12.52
C TYR A 207 4.88 2.99 13.50
N PHE A 208 4.34 4.18 13.83
CA PHE A 208 4.95 5.15 14.73
C PHE A 208 4.49 5.00 16.19
N LEU A 209 3.51 4.13 16.45
CA LEU A 209 2.92 3.94 17.77
C LEU A 209 3.54 2.73 18.48
N SER A 210 3.50 2.73 19.82
CA SER A 210 3.89 1.55 20.59
C SER A 210 2.84 0.43 20.46
N PRO A 211 3.24 -0.85 20.49
CA PRO A 211 2.31 -1.97 20.42
C PRO A 211 1.19 -1.91 21.46
N GLU A 212 1.51 -1.52 22.69
CA GLU A 212 0.56 -1.44 23.81
C GLU A 212 -0.48 -0.34 23.60
N TYR A 213 -0.07 0.78 22.99
CA TYR A 213 -0.98 1.86 22.67
C TYR A 213 -1.91 1.47 21.51
N ILE A 214 -1.42 0.71 20.53
CA ILE A 214 -2.24 0.14 19.46
C ILE A 214 -3.31 -0.80 20.04
N ASP A 215 -2.94 -1.67 20.99
CA ASP A 215 -3.92 -2.55 21.64
C ASP A 215 -4.96 -1.77 22.45
N THR A 216 -4.56 -0.66 23.06
CA THR A 216 -5.51 0.27 23.71
C THR A 216 -6.50 0.85 22.70
N ILE A 217 -6.02 1.23 21.51
CA ILE A 217 -6.88 1.73 20.43
C ILE A 217 -7.86 0.65 19.96
N LEU A 218 -7.35 -0.55 19.70
CA LEU A 218 -8.14 -1.71 19.28
C LEU A 218 -9.18 -2.08 20.34
N GLY A 219 -8.83 -2.03 21.62
CA GLY A 219 -9.75 -2.27 22.72
C GLY A 219 -10.97 -1.34 22.69
N LYS A 220 -10.77 -0.03 22.48
CA LYS A 220 -11.90 0.91 22.36
C LYS A 220 -12.68 0.73 21.04
N ALA A 221 -11.99 0.43 19.93
CA ALA A 221 -12.70 0.14 18.68
C ALA A 221 -13.55 -1.15 18.78
N ALA A 222 -13.10 -2.13 19.56
CA ALA A 222 -13.84 -3.35 19.84
C ALA A 222 -15.11 -3.10 20.68
N THR A 223 -15.11 -2.14 21.62
CA THR A 223 -16.34 -1.83 22.38
C THR A 223 -17.44 -1.24 21.48
N ILE A 224 -17.05 -0.48 20.43
CA ILE A 224 -17.99 0.01 19.42
C ILE A 224 -18.56 -1.18 18.64
N LEU A 225 -17.70 -2.08 18.12
CA LEU A 225 -18.13 -3.27 17.37
C LEU A 225 -19.10 -4.17 18.17
N CYS A 226 -18.86 -4.32 19.47
CA CYS A 226 -19.71 -5.14 20.34
C CYS A 226 -21.02 -4.43 20.74
N SER A 227 -21.19 -3.15 20.43
CA SER A 227 -22.42 -2.41 20.73
C SER A 227 -23.52 -2.76 19.71
N SER A 228 -24.71 -3.09 20.22
CA SER A 228 -25.84 -3.63 19.45
C SER A 228 -26.48 -2.68 18.43
N SER A 229 -26.03 -1.43 18.37
CA SER A 229 -26.59 -0.36 17.54
C SER A 229 -25.66 0.14 16.43
N SER A 230 -24.50 -0.48 16.23
CA SER A 230 -23.47 0.08 15.33
C SER A 230 -23.48 -0.60 13.95
N ASP A 231 -23.85 0.16 12.91
CA ASP A 231 -23.69 -0.23 11.50
C ASP A 231 -22.26 0.08 11.07
N VAL A 232 -21.32 -0.79 11.48
CA VAL A 232 -19.90 -0.58 11.23
C VAL A 232 -19.48 -1.22 9.91
N SER A 233 -18.80 -0.45 9.07
CA SER A 233 -18.25 -0.92 7.80
C SER A 233 -17.23 -2.05 8.01
N PRO A 234 -17.43 -3.23 7.40
CA PRO A 234 -16.45 -4.32 7.42
C PRO A 234 -15.10 -3.93 6.80
N SER A 235 -15.08 -2.99 5.85
CA SER A 235 -13.84 -2.43 5.28
C SER A 235 -13.00 -1.71 6.34
N ASP A 236 -13.64 -0.94 7.21
CA ASP A 236 -12.95 -0.20 8.27
C ASP A 236 -12.41 -1.18 9.33
N THR A 237 -13.17 -2.24 9.63
CA THR A 237 -12.71 -3.36 10.47
C THR A 237 -11.47 -4.06 9.89
N VAL A 238 -11.40 -4.25 8.56
CA VAL A 238 -10.18 -4.78 7.91
C VAL A 238 -8.99 -3.86 8.16
N SER A 239 -9.17 -2.54 8.11
CA SER A 239 -8.10 -1.57 8.35
C SER A 239 -7.54 -1.67 9.78
N PHE A 240 -8.41 -1.79 10.79
CA PHE A 240 -7.99 -2.07 12.17
C PHE A 240 -7.20 -3.36 12.30
N ILE A 241 -7.68 -4.45 11.70
CA ILE A 241 -7.01 -5.75 11.75
C ILE A 241 -5.65 -5.72 11.04
N VAL A 242 -5.53 -5.00 9.92
CA VAL A 242 -4.26 -4.84 9.22
C VAL A 242 -3.25 -4.07 10.07
N ALA A 243 -3.67 -2.99 10.73
CA ALA A 243 -2.80 -2.25 11.64
C ALA A 243 -2.39 -3.10 12.85
N GLY A 244 -3.38 -3.71 13.53
CA GLY A 244 -3.18 -4.53 14.71
C GLY A 244 -2.28 -5.74 14.46
N GLY A 245 -2.57 -6.51 13.42
CA GLY A 245 -1.78 -7.69 13.08
C GLY A 245 -0.32 -7.40 12.70
N ARG A 246 -0.02 -6.16 12.26
CA ARG A 246 1.34 -5.74 11.92
C ARG A 246 2.13 -5.26 13.13
N PHE A 247 1.50 -4.44 13.96
CA PHE A 247 2.22 -3.56 14.87
C PHE A 247 1.82 -3.69 16.35
N SER A 248 0.73 -4.38 16.69
CA SER A 248 0.30 -4.56 18.08
C SER A 248 1.02 -5.74 18.75
N THR A 249 0.70 -6.02 20.03
CA THR A 249 1.24 -7.20 20.74
C THR A 249 0.74 -8.53 20.19
N LYS A 250 -0.28 -8.50 19.31
CA LYS A 250 -0.93 -9.66 18.70
C LYS A 250 -1.64 -10.56 19.70
N ASP A 251 -2.13 -9.98 20.80
CA ASP A 251 -3.01 -10.69 21.72
C ASP A 251 -4.29 -11.15 20.98
N PRO A 252 -4.57 -12.47 20.92
CA PRO A 252 -5.78 -12.99 20.29
C PRO A 252 -7.08 -12.41 20.86
N GLN A 253 -7.11 -12.03 22.14
CA GLN A 253 -8.31 -11.49 22.79
C GLN A 253 -8.67 -10.09 22.27
N VAL A 254 -7.66 -9.27 21.99
CA VAL A 254 -7.84 -7.92 21.43
C VAL A 254 -8.41 -7.98 20.01
N VAL A 255 -8.03 -9.02 19.26
CA VAL A 255 -8.32 -9.17 17.84
C VAL A 255 -9.63 -9.93 17.57
N ALA A 256 -10.06 -10.77 18.50
CA ALA A 256 -11.24 -11.63 18.36
C ALA A 256 -12.53 -10.90 17.94
N PRO A 257 -12.91 -9.74 18.51
CA PRO A 257 -14.16 -9.04 18.14
C PRO A 257 -14.20 -8.62 16.67
N PHE A 258 -13.05 -8.20 16.14
CA PHE A 258 -12.92 -7.80 14.74
C PHE A 258 -13.03 -9.01 13.80
N LEU A 259 -12.38 -10.12 14.14
CA LEU A 259 -12.49 -11.35 13.35
C LEU A 259 -13.92 -11.88 13.32
N GLU A 260 -14.61 -11.86 14.47
CA GLU A 260 -16.01 -12.26 14.54
C GLU A 260 -16.90 -11.37 13.65
N HIS A 261 -16.70 -10.05 13.70
CA HIS A 261 -17.39 -9.12 12.80
C HIS A 261 -17.11 -9.41 11.32
N LEU A 262 -15.86 -9.67 10.95
CA LEU A 262 -15.46 -9.94 9.57
C LEU A 262 -15.97 -11.30 9.06
N VAL A 263 -16.02 -12.33 9.92
CA VAL A 263 -16.58 -13.64 9.55
C VAL A 263 -18.05 -13.51 9.21
N ARG A 264 -18.82 -12.76 10.01
CA ARG A 264 -20.25 -12.52 9.77
C ARG A 264 -20.53 -11.72 8.51
N ASN A 265 -19.60 -10.83 8.14
CA ASN A 265 -19.77 -9.90 7.03
C ASN A 265 -18.84 -10.19 5.83
N VAL A 266 -18.29 -11.39 5.73
CA VAL A 266 -17.30 -11.74 4.70
C VAL A 266 -17.79 -11.50 3.27
N SER A 267 -19.09 -11.66 3.04
CA SER A 267 -19.75 -11.48 1.74
C SER A 267 -19.79 -10.03 1.25
N SER A 268 -19.62 -9.06 2.16
CA SER A 268 -19.54 -7.64 1.84
C SER A 268 -18.13 -7.19 1.45
N LEU A 269 -17.11 -8.02 1.71
CA LEU A 269 -15.73 -7.69 1.42
C LEU A 269 -15.40 -7.94 -0.04
N SER A 270 -14.64 -7.03 -0.61
CA SER A 270 -14.02 -7.22 -1.91
C SER A 270 -12.92 -8.30 -1.89
N VAL A 271 -12.56 -8.78 -3.08
CA VAL A 271 -11.50 -9.80 -3.26
C VAL A 271 -10.16 -9.31 -2.70
N HIS A 272 -9.85 -8.03 -2.89
CA HIS A 272 -8.64 -7.42 -2.34
C HIS A 272 -8.66 -7.39 -0.81
N GLN A 273 -9.79 -7.00 -0.21
CA GLN A 273 -9.94 -6.98 1.24
C GLN A 273 -9.85 -8.39 1.85
N LEU A 274 -10.47 -9.39 1.21
CA LEU A 274 -10.36 -10.80 1.59
C LEU A 274 -8.90 -11.28 1.55
N SER A 275 -8.17 -10.96 0.47
CA SER A 275 -6.74 -11.26 0.32
C SER A 275 -5.90 -10.60 1.42
N SER A 276 -6.15 -9.33 1.71
CA SER A 276 -5.47 -8.61 2.79
C SER A 276 -5.77 -9.23 4.17
N LEU A 277 -7.02 -9.62 4.42
CA LEU A 277 -7.47 -10.25 5.66
C LEU A 277 -6.79 -11.61 5.90
N VAL A 278 -6.78 -12.53 4.94
CA VAL A 278 -6.15 -13.84 5.14
C VAL A 278 -4.63 -13.74 5.28
N ARG A 279 -4.00 -12.79 4.56
CA ARG A 279 -2.56 -12.53 4.68
C ARG A 279 -2.21 -12.00 6.05
N ILE A 280 -2.99 -11.04 6.58
CA ILE A 280 -2.72 -10.50 7.91
C ILE A 280 -3.07 -11.50 9.01
N ALA A 281 -4.14 -12.29 8.88
CA ALA A 281 -4.46 -13.36 9.81
C ALA A 281 -3.29 -14.36 9.91
N ARG A 282 -2.70 -14.75 8.78
CA ARG A 282 -1.50 -15.60 8.75
C ARG A 282 -0.28 -14.93 9.38
N PHE A 283 -0.04 -13.65 9.10
CA PHE A 283 1.11 -12.90 9.63
C PHE A 283 1.00 -12.65 11.15
N GLY A 284 -0.21 -12.31 11.61
CA GLY A 284 -0.56 -12.09 13.01
C GLY A 284 -0.70 -13.39 13.81
N LYS A 285 -0.77 -14.54 13.13
CA LYS A 285 -1.07 -15.87 13.70
C LYS A 285 -2.46 -15.94 14.33
N PHE A 286 -3.42 -15.26 13.72
CA PHE A 286 -4.83 -15.28 14.10
C PHE A 286 -5.55 -16.42 13.37
N GLU A 287 -5.28 -17.66 13.78
CA GLU A 287 -5.87 -18.83 13.12
C GLU A 287 -7.34 -19.00 13.51
N ASP A 288 -8.27 -18.72 12.58
CA ASP A 288 -9.70 -19.02 12.70
C ASP A 288 -10.13 -19.88 11.49
N SER A 289 -10.61 -21.11 11.74
CA SER A 289 -11.06 -22.02 10.70
C SER A 289 -12.33 -21.53 10.01
N ARG A 290 -13.25 -20.89 10.74
CA ARG A 290 -14.49 -20.33 10.18
C ARG A 290 -14.18 -19.22 9.19
N LEU A 291 -13.17 -18.40 9.50
CA LEU A 291 -12.72 -17.38 8.56
C LEU A 291 -12.15 -18.00 7.29
N LYS A 292 -11.31 -19.04 7.39
CA LYS A 292 -10.74 -19.72 6.21
C LYS A 292 -11.84 -20.32 5.32
N GLU A 293 -12.83 -20.97 5.93
CA GLU A 293 -13.95 -21.57 5.21
C GLU A 293 -14.81 -20.49 4.54
N ALA A 294 -15.22 -19.46 5.28
CA ALA A 294 -16.06 -18.39 4.75
C ALA A 294 -15.36 -17.59 3.63
N VAL A 295 -14.06 -17.31 3.76
CA VAL A 295 -13.27 -16.67 2.69
C VAL A 295 -13.15 -17.58 1.46
N ARG A 296 -12.97 -18.89 1.66
CA ARG A 296 -12.90 -19.86 0.55
C ARG A 296 -14.20 -19.88 -0.25
N GLU A 297 -15.34 -19.93 0.42
CA GLU A 297 -16.66 -19.90 -0.23
C GLU A 297 -16.85 -18.62 -1.04
N GLN A 298 -16.51 -17.45 -0.48
CA GLN A 298 -16.61 -16.18 -1.21
C GLN A 298 -15.65 -16.10 -2.40
N ALA A 299 -14.43 -16.64 -2.28
CA ALA A 299 -13.47 -16.69 -3.37
C ALA A 299 -13.96 -17.56 -4.53
N LEU A 300 -14.56 -18.73 -4.24
CA LEU A 300 -15.17 -19.60 -5.23
C LEU A 300 -16.36 -18.91 -5.92
N ALA A 301 -17.25 -18.28 -5.15
CA ALA A 301 -18.38 -17.52 -5.69
C ALA A 301 -17.91 -16.37 -6.60
N ARG A 302 -16.77 -15.72 -6.30
CA ARG A 302 -16.20 -14.69 -7.17
C ARG A 302 -15.71 -15.26 -8.50
N ILE A 303 -15.08 -16.43 -8.49
CA ILE A 303 -14.63 -17.12 -9.71
C ILE A 303 -15.83 -17.46 -10.60
N GLU A 304 -16.88 -18.04 -10.01
CA GLU A 304 -18.11 -18.43 -10.73
C GLU A 304 -18.81 -17.24 -11.41
N ARG A 305 -18.75 -16.05 -10.81
CA ARG A 305 -19.29 -14.82 -11.41
C ARG A 305 -18.52 -14.34 -12.66
N GLY A 306 -17.27 -14.78 -12.83
CA GLY A 306 -16.40 -14.39 -13.95
C GLY A 306 -16.01 -12.90 -13.97
N LEU A 307 -15.54 -12.40 -15.12
CA LEU A 307 -15.09 -11.01 -15.29
C LEU A 307 -14.02 -10.59 -14.26
N LEU A 308 -13.02 -11.45 -14.07
CA LEU A 308 -11.90 -11.18 -13.18
C LEU A 308 -10.94 -10.21 -13.85
N ARG A 309 -10.55 -9.16 -13.13
CA ARG A 309 -9.43 -8.31 -13.52
C ARG A 309 -8.12 -8.91 -13.04
N THR A 310 -7.00 -8.42 -13.55
CA THR A 310 -5.67 -8.86 -13.10
C THR A 310 -5.51 -8.70 -11.59
N SER A 311 -5.99 -7.60 -11.01
CA SER A 311 -5.99 -7.40 -9.55
C SER A 311 -6.80 -8.46 -8.78
N ASP A 312 -7.98 -8.85 -9.30
CA ASP A 312 -8.80 -9.93 -8.74
C ASP A 312 -8.06 -11.27 -8.78
N VAL A 313 -7.49 -11.63 -9.94
CA VAL A 313 -6.78 -12.90 -10.14
C VAL A 313 -5.62 -13.03 -9.16
N VAL A 314 -4.81 -11.99 -9.01
CA VAL A 314 -3.66 -11.96 -8.08
C VAL A 314 -4.13 -12.08 -6.62
N SER A 315 -5.20 -11.37 -6.26
CA SER A 315 -5.76 -11.46 -4.90
C SER A 315 -6.34 -12.84 -4.61
N LEU A 316 -7.00 -13.49 -5.57
CA LEU A 316 -7.48 -14.86 -5.45
C LEU A 316 -6.33 -15.86 -5.28
N VAL A 317 -5.23 -15.71 -6.02
CA VAL A 317 -4.02 -16.53 -5.81
C VAL A 317 -3.53 -16.42 -4.37
N SER A 318 -3.44 -15.19 -3.85
CA SER A 318 -3.04 -14.96 -2.46
C SER A 318 -4.04 -15.55 -1.45
N ILE A 319 -5.33 -15.64 -1.79
CA ILE A 319 -6.34 -16.26 -0.93
C ILE A 319 -6.14 -17.78 -0.88
N PHE A 320 -6.05 -18.43 -2.03
CA PHE A 320 -5.90 -19.89 -2.10
C PHE A 320 -4.56 -20.40 -1.57
N ASP A 321 -3.52 -19.58 -1.58
CA ASP A 321 -2.28 -19.88 -0.84
C ASP A 321 -2.47 -20.03 0.68
N VAL A 322 -3.56 -19.50 1.23
CA VAL A 322 -3.91 -19.60 2.66
C VAL A 322 -5.03 -20.59 2.91
N VAL A 323 -6.07 -20.59 2.08
CA VAL A 323 -7.27 -21.44 2.26
C VAL A 323 -7.19 -22.77 1.50
N GLY A 324 -6.10 -23.02 0.77
CA GLY A 324 -5.79 -24.27 0.09
C GLY A 324 -6.18 -24.31 -1.38
N TRP A 325 -5.35 -24.97 -2.19
CA TRP A 325 -5.57 -25.21 -3.62
C TRP A 325 -6.20 -26.58 -3.88
N THR A 326 -6.94 -26.70 -4.98
CA THR A 326 -7.27 -28.01 -5.60
C THR A 326 -6.61 -28.11 -6.97
N ASP A 327 -6.38 -29.32 -7.47
CA ASP A 327 -5.73 -29.52 -8.78
C ASP A 327 -6.53 -28.94 -9.96
N GLY A 328 -7.86 -28.86 -9.82
CA GLY A 328 -8.73 -28.21 -10.81
C GLY A 328 -8.50 -26.70 -10.84
N LEU A 329 -8.65 -26.05 -9.68
CA LEU A 329 -8.44 -24.59 -9.53
C LEU A 329 -7.03 -24.18 -9.94
N ARG A 330 -6.04 -25.01 -9.61
CA ARG A 330 -4.65 -24.70 -9.94
C ARG A 330 -4.41 -24.62 -11.44
N ARG A 331 -4.96 -25.57 -12.21
CA ARG A 331 -4.86 -25.57 -13.68
C ARG A 331 -5.57 -24.36 -14.28
N GLU A 332 -6.78 -24.06 -13.81
CA GLU A 332 -7.55 -22.89 -14.25
C GLU A 332 -6.77 -21.58 -13.99
N PHE A 333 -6.20 -21.42 -12.80
CA PHE A 333 -5.40 -20.24 -12.47
C PHE A 333 -4.08 -20.15 -13.21
N SER A 334 -3.43 -21.28 -13.55
CA SER A 334 -2.25 -21.27 -14.41
C SER A 334 -2.58 -20.65 -15.77
N ASP A 335 -3.74 -21.00 -16.35
CA ASP A 335 -4.17 -20.44 -17.63
C ASP A 335 -4.63 -18.98 -17.53
N LEU A 336 -5.39 -18.61 -16.50
CA LEU A 336 -5.75 -17.21 -16.24
C LEU A 336 -4.51 -16.33 -16.05
N LEU A 337 -3.53 -16.77 -15.25
CA LEU A 337 -2.32 -16.00 -15.01
C LEU A 337 -1.49 -15.80 -16.28
N LYS A 338 -1.49 -16.74 -17.23
CA LYS A 338 -0.82 -16.55 -18.53
C LYS A 338 -1.41 -15.38 -19.33
N ILE A 339 -2.74 -15.20 -19.25
CA ILE A 339 -3.46 -14.10 -19.92
C ILE A 339 -3.17 -12.78 -19.21
N HIS A 340 -3.27 -12.77 -17.88
CA HIS A 340 -3.19 -11.57 -17.06
C HIS A 340 -1.75 -11.12 -16.72
N MET A 341 -0.73 -11.92 -17.04
CA MET A 341 0.66 -11.64 -16.64
C MET A 341 1.15 -10.28 -17.13
N LEU A 342 0.79 -9.90 -18.36
CA LEU A 342 1.25 -8.66 -19.00
C LEU A 342 0.72 -7.39 -18.30
N ASP A 343 -0.35 -7.51 -17.52
CA ASP A 343 -0.98 -6.38 -16.85
C ASP A 343 -0.42 -6.13 -15.45
N LEU A 344 0.44 -7.00 -14.88
CA LEU A 344 0.88 -6.82 -13.49
C LEU A 344 1.69 -5.53 -13.31
N ASP A 345 1.24 -4.63 -12.42
CA ASP A 345 2.02 -3.48 -11.97
C ASP A 345 2.99 -3.89 -10.84
N ALA A 346 3.78 -2.95 -10.31
CA ALA A 346 4.73 -3.24 -9.24
C ALA A 346 4.09 -3.79 -7.95
N LEU A 347 2.87 -3.34 -7.60
CA LEU A 347 2.17 -3.83 -6.41
C LEU A 347 1.64 -5.25 -6.61
N LEU A 348 1.09 -5.56 -7.77
CA LEU A 348 0.64 -6.90 -8.13
C LEU A 348 1.81 -7.87 -8.29
N ILE A 349 2.95 -7.42 -8.84
CA ILE A 349 4.21 -8.17 -8.84
C ILE A 349 4.62 -8.53 -7.41
N LYS A 350 4.57 -7.56 -6.48
CA LYS A 350 4.85 -7.81 -5.06
C LYS A 350 3.87 -8.82 -4.46
N HIS A 351 2.60 -8.75 -4.78
CA HIS A 351 1.62 -9.72 -4.28
C HIS A 351 1.85 -11.12 -4.85
N MET A 352 2.07 -11.23 -6.16
CA MET A 352 2.37 -12.52 -6.81
C MET A 352 3.70 -13.12 -6.35
N ALA A 353 4.75 -12.33 -6.17
CA ALA A 353 6.05 -12.85 -5.71
C ALA A 353 6.01 -13.45 -4.29
N ASN A 354 5.02 -13.06 -3.46
CA ASN A 354 4.82 -13.72 -2.17
C ASN A 354 4.23 -15.13 -2.30
N SER A 355 3.56 -15.42 -3.42
CA SER A 355 2.79 -16.63 -3.61
C SER A 355 3.63 -17.90 -3.63
N SER A 356 3.08 -18.99 -3.05
CA SER A 356 3.65 -20.33 -3.22
C SER A 356 3.45 -20.87 -4.64
N PHE A 357 2.50 -20.34 -5.39
CA PHE A 357 2.17 -20.78 -6.75
C PHE A 357 3.38 -20.72 -7.69
N LEU A 358 4.16 -19.63 -7.62
CA LEU A 358 5.36 -19.41 -8.44
C LEU A 358 6.57 -20.25 -8.04
N THR A 359 6.51 -20.93 -6.89
CA THR A 359 7.59 -21.80 -6.39
C THR A 359 7.41 -23.26 -6.82
N ASP A 360 6.29 -23.58 -7.45
CA ASP A 360 6.01 -24.95 -7.89
C ASP A 360 6.81 -25.32 -9.14
N PRO A 361 7.53 -26.46 -9.14
CA PRO A 361 8.25 -26.94 -10.31
C PRO A 361 7.37 -27.14 -11.57
N ALA A 362 6.10 -27.50 -11.39
CA ALA A 362 5.15 -27.69 -12.50
C ALA A 362 4.84 -26.38 -13.23
N GLU A 363 4.96 -25.25 -12.55
CA GLU A 363 4.62 -23.92 -13.07
C GLU A 363 5.83 -23.18 -13.68
N LYS A 364 6.86 -23.91 -14.11
CA LYS A 364 8.10 -23.33 -14.66
C LYS A 364 7.84 -22.27 -15.73
N ASN A 365 6.96 -22.55 -16.69
CA ASN A 365 6.63 -21.61 -17.78
C ASN A 365 6.01 -20.31 -17.23
N LEU A 366 5.14 -20.43 -16.23
CA LEU A 366 4.53 -19.28 -15.58
C LEU A 366 5.56 -18.46 -14.80
N THR A 367 6.49 -19.11 -14.09
CA THR A 367 7.60 -18.43 -13.41
C THR A 367 8.49 -17.67 -14.39
N TYR A 368 8.70 -18.19 -15.61
CA TYR A 368 9.39 -17.46 -16.69
C TYR A 368 8.61 -16.24 -17.18
N LEU A 369 7.30 -16.37 -17.42
CA LEU A 369 6.44 -15.25 -17.81
C LEU A 369 6.42 -14.15 -16.74
N PHE A 370 6.27 -14.56 -15.48
CA PHE A 370 6.37 -13.66 -14.33
C PHE A 370 7.72 -12.94 -14.31
N ALA A 371 8.81 -13.67 -14.61
CA ALA A 371 10.14 -13.10 -14.62
C ALA A 371 10.38 -12.06 -15.71
N ASN A 372 9.85 -12.31 -16.91
CA ASN A 372 9.88 -11.32 -17.99
C ASN A 372 9.08 -10.08 -17.59
N ARG A 373 7.89 -10.27 -16.97
CA ARG A 373 7.05 -9.14 -16.59
C ARG A 373 7.68 -8.24 -15.55
N TRP A 374 8.18 -8.78 -14.42
CA TRP A 374 8.80 -7.91 -13.42
C TRP A 374 10.10 -7.28 -13.93
N PHE A 375 10.77 -7.91 -14.89
CA PHE A 375 11.95 -7.32 -15.55
C PHE A 375 11.57 -6.10 -16.40
N GLU A 376 10.47 -6.15 -17.15
CA GLU A 376 9.92 -4.97 -17.85
C GLU A 376 9.55 -3.85 -16.87
N LYS A 377 8.97 -4.23 -15.72
CA LYS A 377 8.59 -3.31 -14.63
C LYS A 377 9.70 -3.07 -13.60
N LEU A 378 10.95 -3.37 -13.94
CA LEU A 378 12.04 -3.28 -12.98
C LEU A 378 12.20 -1.87 -12.39
N PRO A 379 12.09 -0.76 -13.15
CA PRO A 379 12.16 0.58 -12.56
C PRO A 379 11.12 0.81 -11.45
N ASP A 380 9.86 0.43 -11.70
CA ASP A 380 8.74 0.55 -10.75
C ASP A 380 8.92 -0.39 -9.53
N VAL A 381 9.42 -1.61 -9.75
CA VAL A 381 9.73 -2.53 -8.66
C VAL A 381 10.85 -1.97 -7.77
N CYS A 382 11.82 -1.26 -8.36
CA CYS A 382 12.93 -0.67 -7.65
C CYS A 382 12.57 0.63 -6.92
N SER A 383 11.55 1.35 -7.38
CA SER A 383 11.02 2.53 -6.67
C SER A 383 10.34 2.14 -5.35
N SER A 384 9.89 0.88 -5.22
CA SER A 384 9.33 0.33 -3.99
C SER A 384 10.26 -0.70 -3.33
N VAL A 385 10.92 -0.28 -2.25
CA VAL A 385 11.75 -1.19 -1.43
C VAL A 385 10.96 -2.45 -1.02
N SER A 386 9.67 -2.31 -0.71
CA SER A 386 8.84 -3.45 -0.32
C SER A 386 8.60 -4.46 -1.45
N ALA A 387 8.49 -4.00 -2.71
CA ALA A 387 8.32 -4.87 -3.87
C ALA A 387 9.64 -5.59 -4.18
N LEU A 388 10.75 -4.83 -4.23
CA LEU A 388 12.09 -5.37 -4.43
C LEU A 388 12.43 -6.47 -3.41
N MET A 389 12.17 -6.23 -2.11
CA MET A 389 12.48 -7.22 -1.09
C MET A 389 11.68 -8.51 -1.22
N VAL A 390 10.40 -8.43 -1.60
CA VAL A 390 9.59 -9.63 -1.83
C VAL A 390 10.09 -10.40 -3.06
N LEU A 391 10.51 -9.70 -4.11
CA LEU A 391 11.11 -10.33 -5.28
C LEU A 391 12.40 -11.08 -4.93
N VAL A 392 13.27 -10.49 -4.11
CA VAL A 392 14.47 -11.14 -3.58
C VAL A 392 14.11 -12.40 -2.76
N GLN A 393 13.06 -12.32 -1.94
CA GLN A 393 12.58 -13.47 -1.15
C GLN A 393 12.00 -14.60 -2.01
N LEU A 394 11.34 -14.30 -3.13
CA LEU A 394 10.93 -15.32 -4.11
C LEU A 394 12.15 -16.11 -4.61
N TYR A 395 13.22 -15.43 -5.00
CA TYR A 395 14.43 -16.08 -5.49
C TYR A 395 15.31 -16.69 -4.39
N GLY A 396 14.95 -16.51 -3.13
CA GLY A 396 15.40 -17.38 -2.04
C GLY A 396 14.75 -18.76 -2.07
N ARG A 397 13.56 -18.89 -2.67
CA ARG A 397 12.73 -20.12 -2.69
C ARG A 397 12.73 -20.86 -4.01
N THR A 398 13.01 -20.20 -5.14
CA THR A 398 13.11 -20.81 -6.47
C THR A 398 14.44 -20.51 -7.15
N SER A 399 14.85 -21.33 -8.13
CA SER A 399 16.01 -21.09 -9.02
C SER A 399 15.63 -20.70 -10.45
N ILE A 400 14.33 -20.57 -10.74
CA ILE A 400 13.84 -20.33 -12.10
C ILE A 400 13.86 -18.82 -12.35
N ILE A 401 14.91 -18.33 -13.00
CA ILE A 401 15.06 -16.93 -13.40
C ILE A 401 15.76 -16.85 -14.77
N PRO A 402 15.25 -16.06 -15.73
CA PRO A 402 15.97 -15.77 -16.97
C PRO A 402 17.31 -15.09 -16.68
N LYS A 403 18.36 -15.44 -17.43
CA LYS A 403 19.71 -14.89 -17.22
C LYS A 403 19.76 -13.36 -17.30
N GLN A 404 19.01 -12.76 -18.22
CA GLN A 404 18.94 -11.29 -18.37
C GLN A 404 18.33 -10.63 -17.13
N ALA A 405 17.19 -11.15 -16.66
CA ALA A 405 16.51 -10.66 -15.46
C ALA A 405 17.40 -10.83 -14.21
N GLN A 406 18.10 -11.97 -14.11
CA GLN A 406 19.07 -12.23 -13.06
C GLN A 406 20.19 -11.19 -13.02
N THR A 407 20.82 -10.90 -14.15
CA THR A 407 21.90 -9.90 -14.24
C THR A 407 21.40 -8.50 -13.91
N ALA A 408 20.21 -8.11 -14.39
CA ALA A 408 19.64 -6.80 -14.09
C ALA A 408 19.31 -6.64 -12.59
N LEU A 409 18.74 -7.67 -11.96
CA LEU A 409 18.47 -7.66 -10.53
C LEU A 409 19.77 -7.64 -9.72
N GLU A 410 20.79 -8.40 -10.12
CA GLU A 410 22.12 -8.35 -9.52
C GLU A 410 22.70 -6.92 -9.52
N GLU A 411 22.74 -6.27 -10.68
CA GLU A 411 23.25 -4.91 -10.84
C GLU A 411 22.52 -3.93 -9.93
N ARG A 412 21.18 -4.02 -9.91
CA ARG A 412 20.37 -3.14 -9.05
C ARG A 412 20.63 -3.37 -7.57
N LEU A 413 20.69 -4.62 -7.12
CA LEU A 413 20.94 -4.91 -5.71
C LEU A 413 22.32 -4.41 -5.27
N VAL A 414 23.34 -4.53 -6.13
CA VAL A 414 24.66 -3.96 -5.84
C VAL A 414 24.60 -2.44 -5.73
N GLN A 415 23.84 -1.75 -6.59
CA GLN A 415 23.64 -0.30 -6.48
C GLN A 415 22.94 0.09 -5.18
N GLU A 416 21.85 -0.60 -4.82
CA GLU A 416 21.10 -0.35 -3.58
C GLU A 416 21.92 -0.62 -2.32
N LEU A 417 22.79 -1.63 -2.33
CA LEU A 417 23.68 -1.91 -1.21
C LEU A 417 24.85 -0.91 -1.10
N LYS A 418 25.26 -0.28 -2.20
CA LYS A 418 26.33 0.74 -2.20
C LYS A 418 25.82 2.13 -1.81
N PHE A 419 24.67 2.52 -2.34
CA PHE A 419 24.21 3.90 -2.33
C PHE A 419 22.77 4.06 -1.85
N GLY A 420 22.04 2.96 -1.64
CA GLY A 420 20.62 2.96 -1.32
C GLY A 420 20.32 2.81 0.17
N GLN A 421 19.03 2.84 0.49
CA GLN A 421 18.54 2.70 1.87
C GLN A 421 18.67 1.28 2.41
N LEU A 422 18.83 0.27 1.54
CA LEU A 422 18.96 -1.12 1.94
C LEU A 422 20.24 -1.40 2.73
N ALA A 423 21.32 -0.67 2.45
CA ALA A 423 22.58 -0.77 3.18
C ALA A 423 22.43 -0.44 4.67
N MET A 424 21.49 0.47 5.00
CA MET A 424 21.22 0.94 6.35
C MET A 424 20.31 -0.02 7.15
N GLN A 425 19.83 -1.10 6.53
CA GLN A 425 18.90 -2.05 7.14
C GLN A 425 19.48 -3.46 7.11
N PRO A 426 20.11 -3.93 8.21
CA PRO A 426 20.86 -5.18 8.23
C PRO A 426 20.10 -6.40 7.74
N ASP A 427 18.82 -6.50 8.06
CA ASP A 427 17.94 -7.57 7.57
C ASP A 427 17.81 -7.62 6.06
N ARG A 428 17.56 -6.46 5.47
CA ARG A 428 17.29 -6.35 4.03
C ARG A 428 18.58 -6.53 3.26
N ALA A 429 19.68 -5.97 3.76
CA ALA A 429 21.01 -6.19 3.20
C ALA A 429 21.37 -7.68 3.16
N VAL A 430 21.14 -8.43 4.24
CA VAL A 430 21.40 -9.88 4.28
C VAL A 430 20.60 -10.64 3.24
N ALA A 431 19.32 -10.33 3.06
CA ALA A 431 18.50 -10.98 2.04
C ALA A 431 19.03 -10.71 0.62
N CYS A 432 19.49 -9.49 0.35
CA CYS A 432 20.12 -9.14 -0.93
C CYS A 432 21.45 -9.89 -1.13
N CYS A 433 22.31 -9.93 -0.11
CA CYS A 433 23.56 -10.69 -0.15
C CYS A 433 23.32 -12.19 -0.43
N ASN A 434 22.28 -12.79 0.16
CA ASN A 434 21.93 -14.18 -0.11
C ASN A 434 21.58 -14.42 -1.60
N PHE A 435 20.86 -13.49 -2.22
CA PHE A 435 20.62 -13.54 -3.67
C PHE A 435 21.94 -13.44 -4.45
N LEU A 436 22.80 -12.48 -4.11
CA LEU A 436 24.08 -12.27 -4.78
C LEU A 436 25.04 -13.46 -4.62
N PHE A 437 25.02 -14.17 -3.49
CA PHE A 437 25.80 -15.40 -3.34
C PHE A 437 25.32 -16.52 -4.26
N ARG A 438 24.00 -16.63 -4.44
CA ARG A 438 23.39 -17.68 -5.25
C ARG A 438 23.51 -17.40 -6.75
N PHE A 439 23.31 -16.15 -7.15
CA PHE A 439 23.13 -15.76 -8.55
C PHE A 439 24.13 -14.72 -9.06
N GLY A 440 24.82 -14.01 -8.18
CA GLY A 440 25.74 -12.96 -8.59
C GLY A 440 27.03 -13.48 -9.23
N ASN A 441 27.70 -12.62 -9.97
CA ASN A 441 29.05 -12.84 -10.46
C ASN A 441 30.10 -12.73 -9.32
N GLN A 442 31.34 -13.07 -9.61
CA GLN A 442 32.43 -13.07 -8.63
C GLN A 442 32.61 -11.71 -7.92
N LYS A 443 32.53 -10.59 -8.65
CA LYS A 443 32.70 -9.25 -8.07
C LYS A 443 31.57 -8.92 -7.10
N SER A 444 30.34 -9.29 -7.43
CA SER A 444 29.16 -9.06 -6.58
C SER A 444 29.24 -9.89 -5.30
N LYS A 445 29.70 -11.15 -5.39
CA LYS A 445 29.93 -12.01 -4.21
C LYS A 445 31.01 -11.44 -3.30
N GLU A 446 32.13 -10.98 -3.85
CA GLU A 446 33.20 -10.35 -3.07
C GLU A 446 32.72 -9.07 -2.38
N TYR A 447 31.91 -8.27 -3.05
CA TYR A 447 31.30 -7.09 -2.47
C TYR A 447 30.36 -7.45 -1.29
N SER A 448 29.47 -8.44 -1.48
CA SER A 448 28.59 -8.93 -0.42
C SER A 448 29.35 -9.45 0.80
N LEU A 449 30.50 -10.12 0.60
CA LEU A 449 31.35 -10.58 1.71
C LEU A 449 31.93 -9.43 2.53
N ARG A 450 32.43 -8.38 1.86
CA ARG A 450 32.96 -7.20 2.55
C ARG A 450 31.87 -6.51 3.37
N LEU A 451 30.72 -6.28 2.75
CA LEU A 451 29.58 -5.65 3.43
C LEU A 451 29.13 -6.44 4.66
N LEU A 452 29.04 -7.77 4.57
CA LEU A 452 28.66 -8.60 5.71
C LEU A 452 29.72 -8.62 6.83
N ASP A 453 31.00 -8.54 6.49
CA ASP A 453 32.08 -8.44 7.49
C ASP A 453 32.00 -7.11 8.24
N ASP A 454 31.69 -6.01 7.54
CA ASP A 454 31.47 -4.70 8.14
C ASP A 454 30.23 -4.69 9.05
N MET A 455 29.20 -5.48 8.71
CA MET A 455 27.93 -5.54 9.43
C MET A 455 27.86 -6.62 10.51
N LYS A 456 28.88 -7.46 10.68
CA LYS A 456 28.82 -8.67 11.53
C LYS A 456 28.39 -8.39 12.97
N LEU A 457 28.80 -7.24 13.53
CA LEU A 457 28.46 -6.82 14.88
C LEU A 457 27.00 -6.37 15.04
N GLN A 458 26.31 -6.11 13.93
CA GLN A 458 24.90 -5.67 13.90
C GLN A 458 23.93 -6.83 13.62
N LEU A 459 24.44 -8.04 13.34
CA LEU A 459 23.64 -9.20 13.00
C LEU A 459 23.32 -10.05 14.23
N THR A 460 22.07 -10.52 14.32
CA THR A 460 21.68 -11.47 15.37
C THR A 460 22.27 -12.87 15.09
N PRO A 461 22.56 -13.69 16.12
CA PRO A 461 23.12 -15.03 15.95
C PRO A 461 22.31 -15.95 15.00
N VAL A 462 20.98 -15.86 15.05
CA VAL A 462 20.08 -16.60 14.16
C VAL A 462 20.27 -16.21 12.69
N ARG A 463 20.61 -14.94 12.41
CA ARG A 463 20.87 -14.45 11.06
C ARG A 463 22.22 -14.93 10.54
N ILE A 464 23.25 -14.90 11.39
CA ILE A 464 24.55 -15.48 11.07
C ILE A 464 24.38 -16.96 10.70
N TYR A 465 23.62 -17.71 11.49
CA TYR A 465 23.30 -19.12 11.20
C TYR A 465 22.57 -19.31 9.86
N LYS A 466 21.51 -18.52 9.59
CA LYS A 466 20.80 -18.59 8.30
C LYS A 466 21.71 -18.26 7.11
N LEU A 467 22.61 -17.28 7.28
CA LEU A 467 23.57 -16.87 6.27
C LEU A 467 24.53 -18.02 5.96
N LEU A 468 25.13 -18.61 6.99
CA LEU A 468 26.02 -19.78 6.88
C LEU A 468 25.35 -21.02 6.27
N ARG A 469 24.02 -21.16 6.42
CA ARG A 469 23.25 -22.29 5.86
C ARG A 469 22.76 -22.03 4.43
N SER A 470 22.46 -20.78 4.09
CA SER A 470 21.97 -20.36 2.76
C SER A 470 23.09 -20.41 1.72
N VAL A 471 24.31 -20.10 2.14
CA VAL A 471 25.51 -20.38 1.39
C VAL A 471 25.83 -21.84 1.66
N LYS A 472 25.67 -22.75 0.68
CA LYS A 472 26.59 -23.89 0.62
C LYS A 472 27.96 -23.25 0.45
N PHE A 473 28.63 -22.88 1.55
CA PHE A 473 29.92 -22.20 1.53
C PHE A 473 30.83 -23.05 0.67
N GLN A 474 31.06 -22.61 -0.58
CA GLN A 474 31.95 -23.34 -1.46
C GLN A 474 33.33 -23.37 -0.77
N PRO A 475 34.05 -24.49 -0.82
CA PRO A 475 35.33 -24.66 -0.10
C PRO A 475 36.35 -23.53 -0.36
N GLU A 476 36.23 -22.86 -1.51
CA GLU A 476 37.03 -21.71 -1.93
C GLU A 476 36.99 -20.52 -0.95
N PHE A 477 35.91 -20.38 -0.17
CA PHE A 477 35.75 -19.30 0.82
C PHE A 477 36.06 -19.72 2.26
N ALA A 478 36.19 -21.02 2.54
CA ALA A 478 36.66 -21.53 3.83
C ALA A 478 38.20 -21.42 3.97
N LEU A 479 38.92 -21.35 2.84
CA LEU A 479 40.38 -21.34 2.80
C LEU A 479 41.01 -19.94 2.92
N SER A 480 40.28 -18.85 2.62
CA SER A 480 40.84 -17.49 2.68
C SER A 480 40.73 -16.81 4.06
N ARG A 481 39.94 -17.36 5.01
CA ARG A 481 39.66 -16.68 6.29
C ARG A 481 39.50 -17.59 7.52
N ARG A 482 40.20 -18.72 7.59
CA ARG A 482 40.31 -19.48 8.86
C ARG A 482 40.97 -18.72 10.02
N GLY A 483 41.41 -17.46 9.83
CA GLY A 483 42.03 -16.64 10.87
C GLY A 483 41.38 -15.29 11.20
N ARG A 484 40.14 -14.97 10.76
CA ARG A 484 39.54 -13.65 11.06
C ARG A 484 38.06 -13.59 11.45
N LEU A 485 37.30 -14.68 11.33
CA LEU A 485 35.87 -14.69 11.69
C LEU A 485 35.58 -15.23 13.09
N PHE A 486 36.53 -15.94 13.68
CA PHE A 486 36.52 -16.36 15.08
C PHE A 486 37.87 -15.92 15.65
N GLY A 487 37.89 -14.75 16.29
CA GLY A 487 38.94 -14.44 17.24
C GLY A 487 38.68 -15.28 18.49
N ASP A 488 39.75 -15.79 19.08
CA ASP A 488 39.76 -16.29 20.45
C ASP A 488 39.19 -15.26 21.43
#